data_AF-A0A924BQN9-F1
#
_entry.id   AF-A0A924BQN9-F1
#
_cell.length_a   1.000
_cell.length_b   1.000
_cell.length_c   1.000
_cell.angle_alpha   90.00
_cell.angle_beta   90.00
_cell.angle_gamma   90.00
#
_symmetry.space_group_name_H-M   'P 1'
#
loop_
_entity.id
_entity.type
_entity.pdbx_description
1 polymer ?
#
loop_
_entity_poly.entity_id
_entity_poly.type
_entity_poly.pdbx_seq_one_letter_code
_entity_poly.pdbx_strand_id
1 'polypeptide(L)' 'MNKTLFYFRMTMAVVYTAIGVYILFSNKSLNGIVGETYTPVIGGLILAYGLYRGYNALKIEKNKDQDN' A
#
# COMPACT_ATOMS: atom_id res chain seq x y z
N MET A 1 -18.38 -11.60 6.23
CA MET A 1 -17.18 -11.24 5.46
C MET A 1 -16.19 -12.40 5.56
N ASN A 2 -15.96 -13.13 4.46
CA ASN A 2 -15.08 -14.30 4.44
C ASN A 2 -13.68 -13.90 4.91
N LYS A 3 -13.12 -14.60 5.90
CA LYS A 3 -11.77 -14.33 6.46
C LYS A 3 -10.72 -14.20 5.34
N THR A 4 -10.85 -14.98 4.27
CA THR A 4 -10.03 -14.92 3.05
C THR A 4 -9.98 -13.53 2.41
N LEU A 5 -11.10 -12.81 2.37
CA LEU A 5 -11.18 -11.48 1.75
C LEU A 5 -10.44 -10.41 2.57
N PHE A 6 -10.42 -10.60 3.90
CA PHE A 6 -9.68 -9.74 4.82
C PHE A 6 -8.17 -9.95 4.64
N TYR A 7 -7.70 -11.20 4.72
CA TYR A 7 -6.29 -11.53 4.47
C TYR A 7 -5.84 -11.04 3.10
N PHE A 8 -6.64 -11.22 2.05
CA PHE A 8 -6.29 -10.73 0.71
C PHE A 8 -6.12 -9.20 0.66
N ARG A 9 -7.00 -8.44 1.33
CA ARG A 9 -6.87 -6.98 1.44
C ARG A 9 -5.63 -6.56 2.22
N MET A 10 -5.32 -7.27 3.30
CA MET A 10 -4.15 -7.02 4.15
C MET A 10 -2.85 -7.33 3.40
N THR A 11 -2.76 -8.48 2.72
CA THR A 11 -1.61 -8.86 1.89
C THR A 11 -1.39 -7.84 0.77
N MET A 12 -2.44 -7.41 0.09
CA MET A 12 -2.30 -6.36 -0.91
C MET A 12 -1.82 -5.03 -0.33
N ALA A 13 -2.28 -4.63 0.86
CA ALA A 13 -1.79 -3.42 1.52
C ALA A 13 -0.28 -3.49 1.80
N VAL A 14 0.21 -4.65 2.27
CA VAL A 14 1.64 -4.90 2.46
C VAL A 14 2.40 -4.83 1.13
N VAL A 15 1.88 -5.46 0.08
CA VAL A 15 2.49 -5.45 -1.27
C VAL A 15 2.60 -4.03 -1.82
N TYR A 16 1.53 -3.23 -1.78
CA TYR A 16 1.57 -1.86 -2.28
C TYR A 16 2.52 -0.97 -1.47
N THR A 17 2.55 -1.15 -0.14
CA THR A 17 3.51 -0.43 0.72
C THR A 17 4.95 -0.80 0.36
N ALA A 18 5.26 -2.10 0.20
CA ALA A 18 6.58 -2.56 -0.17
C ALA A 18 7.02 -2.06 -1.55
N ILE A 19 6.13 -2.04 -2.54
CA ILE A 19 6.40 -1.49 -3.87
C ILE A 19 6.67 0.02 -3.78
N GLY A 20 5.88 0.77 -3.00
CA GLY A 20 6.09 2.20 -2.78
C GLY A 20 7.45 2.51 -2.15
N VAL A 21 7.85 1.74 -1.12
CA VAL A 21 9.18 1.83 -0.51
C VAL A 21 10.26 1.53 -1.55
N TYR A 22 10.11 0.42 -2.28
CA TYR A 22 11.10 0.03 -3.28
C TYR A 22 11.29 1.12 -4.36
N ILE A 23 10.22 1.74 -4.84
CA ILE A 23 10.29 2.82 -5.82
C ILE A 23 10.97 4.06 -5.23
N LEU A 24 10.70 4.40 -3.95
CA LEU A 24 11.33 5.53 -3.27
C LEU A 24 12.84 5.35 -3.06
N PHE A 25 13.29 4.14 -2.75
CA PHE A 25 14.69 3.87 -2.42
C PHE A 25 15.54 3.40 -3.60
N SER A 26 14.92 3.01 -4.71
CA SER A 26 15.63 2.58 -5.90
C SER A 26 15.48 3.63 -7.00
N ASN A 27 16.53 4.45 -7.16
CA ASN A 27 16.66 5.51 -8.17
C ASN A 27 16.54 5.03 -9.63
N LYS A 28 16.47 3.71 -9.85
CA LYS A 28 16.34 3.11 -11.19
C LYS A 28 15.01 2.42 -11.46
N SER A 29 14.09 2.36 -10.49
CA SER A 29 12.87 1.56 -10.59
C SER A 29 11.92 1.96 -11.72
N LEU A 30 11.90 3.25 -12.09
CA LEU A 30 11.05 3.80 -13.14
C LEU A 30 11.86 4.48 -14.25
N ASN A 31 13.18 4.27 -14.27
CA ASN A 31 14.08 4.94 -15.20
C ASN A 31 13.76 4.46 -16.63
N GLY A 32 13.21 5.36 -17.45
CA GLY A 32 12.72 5.08 -18.82
C GLY A 32 11.19 5.10 -18.99
N ILE A 33 10.40 5.04 -17.91
CA ILE A 33 8.92 5.14 -17.96
C ILE A 33 8.47 6.50 -17.43
N VAL A 34 9.11 6.96 -16.36
CA VAL A 34 8.78 8.23 -15.72
C VAL A 34 10.10 8.93 -15.39
N GLY A 35 10.24 10.19 -15.80
CA GLY A 35 11.48 10.96 -15.57
C GLY A 35 11.93 10.89 -14.10
N GLU A 36 13.24 10.96 -13.86
CA GLU A 36 13.84 10.80 -12.53
C GLU A 36 13.23 11.74 -11.49
N THR A 37 12.76 12.92 -11.90
CA THR A 37 12.04 13.89 -11.07
C THR A 37 10.70 13.39 -10.53
N TYR A 38 9.98 12.58 -11.30
CA TYR A 38 8.62 12.12 -10.96
C TYR A 38 8.61 10.73 -10.29
N THR A 39 9.69 9.96 -10.43
CA THR A 39 9.88 8.67 -9.77
C THR A 39 9.63 8.72 -8.25
N PRO A 40 10.23 9.64 -7.47
CA PRO A 40 9.98 9.72 -6.03
C PRO A 40 8.55 10.18 -5.70
N VAL A 41 7.93 11.02 -6.55
CA VAL A 41 6.53 11.46 -6.36
C VAL A 41 5.57 10.28 -6.50
N ILE A 42 5.76 9.45 -7.53
CA ILE A 42 4.96 8.24 -7.75
C ILE A 42 5.19 7.21 -6.64
N GLY A 43 6.45 7.00 -6.25
CA GLY A 43 6.79 6.13 -5.11
C GLY A 43 6.10 6.58 -3.82
N GLY A 44 6.10 7.88 -3.54
CA GLY A 44 5.40 8.48 -2.40
C GLY A 44 3.88 8.29 -2.46
N LEU A 45 3.26 8.47 -3.64
CA LEU A 45 1.82 8.25 -3.83
C LEU A 45 1.42 6.79 -3.63
N ILE A 46 2.20 5.84 -4.17
CA ILE A 46 1.96 4.40 -4.01
C ILE A 46 2.13 3.99 -2.54
N LEU A 47 3.17 4.51 -1.87
CA LEU A 47 3.40 4.27 -0.45
C LEU A 47 2.24 4.78 0.41
N ALA A 48 1.82 6.03 0.19
CA ALA A 48 0.68 6.63 0.89
C ALA A 48 -0.61 5.84 0.66
N TYR A 49 -0.84 5.37 -0.58
CA TYR A 49 -1.97 4.51 -0.91
C TYR A 49 -1.91 3.15 -0.19
N GLY A 50 -0.74 2.51 -0.15
CA GLY A 50 -0.52 1.25 0.57
C GLY A 50 -0.84 1.38 2.07
N LEU A 51 -0.31 2.42 2.71
CA LEU A 51 -0.56 2.73 4.12
C LEU A 51 -2.04 3.04 4.39
N TYR A 52 -2.68 3.87 3.55
CA TYR A 52 -4.10 4.19 3.66
C TYR A 52 -4.97 2.92 3.57
N ARG A 53 -4.64 2.02 2.65
CA ARG A 53 -5.36 0.75 2.47
C ARG A 53 -5.18 -0.18 3.67
N GLY A 54 -3.96 -0.24 4.22
CA GLY A 54 -3.67 -0.99 5.45
C GLY A 54 -4.44 -0.44 6.66
N TYR A 55 -4.47 0.88 6.82
CA TYR A 55 -5.24 1.55 7.88
C TYR A 55 -6.74 1.27 7.77
N ASN A 56 -7.31 1.33 6.56
CA ASN A 56 -8.71 1.00 6.34
C ASN A 56 -9.02 -0.48 6.62
N ALA A 57 -8.12 -1.41 6.29
CA ALA A 57 -8.31 -2.81 6.63
C ALA A 57 -8.37 -3.01 8.16
N LEU A 58 -7.44 -2.40 8.91
CA LEU A 58 -7.42 -2.45 10.37
C LEU A 58 -8.65 -1.77 11.01
N LYS A 59 -9.10 -0.64 10.46
CA LYS A 59 -10.30 0.07 10.95
C LYS A 59 -11.58 -0.75 10.77
N ILE A 60 -11.68 -1.52 9.69
CA ILE A 60 -12.82 -2.41 9.44
C ILE A 60 -12.82 -3.57 10.43
N GLU A 61 -11.65 -4.12 10.77
CA GLU A 61 -11.53 -5.20 11.75
C GLU A 61 -11.89 -4.71 13.16
N LYS A 62 -11.34 -3.56 13.58
CA LYS A 62 -11.59 -2.99 14.92
C LYS A 62 -13.06 -2.64 15.19
N ASN A 63 -13.81 -2.16 14.17
CA ASN A 63 -15.25 -1.92 14.33
C ASN A 63 -16.05 -3.22 14.47
N LYS A 64 -15.54 -4.33 13.93
CA LYS A 64 -16.23 -5.62 13.94
C LYS A 64 -16.05 -6.36 15.27
N ASP A 65 -14.96 -6.09 15.99
CA ASP A 65 -14.75 -6.55 17.36
C ASP A 65 -15.54 -5.76 18.41
N GLN A 66 -16.04 -4.56 18.08
CA GLN A 66 -16.92 -3.78 18.97
C GLN A 66 -18.42 -4.13 18.84
N ASP A 67 -18.82 -4.81 17.77
CA ASP A 67 -20.21 -5.25 17.51
C ASP A 67 -20.48 -6.72 17.91
N ASN A 68 -19.50 -7.41 18.51
CA ASN A 68 -19.62 -8.73 19.13
C ASN A 68 -19.53 -8.62 20.65
#